data_AF-A0A5M3Y547-F1
#
_entry.id   AF-A0A5M3Y547-F1
#
_cell.length_a   1.000
_cell.length_b   1.000
_cell.length_c   1.000
_cell.angle_alpha   90.00
_cell.angle_beta   90.00
_cell.angle_gamma   90.00
#
_symmetry.space_group_name_H-M   'P 1'
#
loop_
_entity.id
_entity.type
_entity.pdbx_description
1 polymer ?
#
loop_
_entity_poly.entity_id
_entity_poly.type
_entity_poly.pdbx_seq_one_letter_code
_entity_poly.pdbx_strand_id
1 'polypeptide(L)'
;MYRTLAQLVRDGLVEIVGVEPGGGPDRKRYAITQDGVTDLDRWLAEPEDPQPQLQTVLFTKVMLALTSGRSAESFLDAQRERHMAAMRTLTLARREAPSSQDSLLADYQLFHIEADLRWIDHAAARLAALADETGDEL
;
A
#
# COMPACT_ATOMS: atom_id res chain seq x y z
N MET A 1 -8.57 -10.18 -10.05
CA MET A 1 -7.55 -11.25 -10.09
C MET A 1 -7.81 -12.41 -11.08
N TYR A 2 -8.96 -12.53 -11.77
CA TYR A 2 -9.11 -13.50 -12.90
C TYR A 2 -8.77 -12.93 -14.30
N ARG A 3 -8.46 -11.64 -14.38
CA ARG A 3 -8.20 -10.94 -15.66
C ARG A 3 -6.72 -11.02 -16.10
N THR A 4 -5.83 -11.49 -15.22
CA THR A 4 -4.37 -11.43 -15.41
C THR A 4 -3.82 -12.62 -16.21
N LEU A 5 -4.15 -13.86 -15.84
CA LEU A 5 -3.58 -15.05 -16.52
C LEU A 5 -4.01 -15.20 -17.98
N ALA A 6 -5.27 -14.88 -18.30
CA ALA A 6 -5.76 -14.93 -19.68
C ALA A 6 -5.08 -13.87 -20.58
N GLN A 7 -4.66 -12.73 -20.01
CA GLN A 7 -3.90 -11.71 -20.72
C GLN A 7 -2.46 -12.17 -20.95
N LEU A 8 -1.80 -12.71 -19.92
CA LEU A 8 -0.45 -13.26 -20.04
C LEU A 8 -0.34 -14.38 -21.08
N VAL A 9 -1.39 -15.21 -21.22
CA VAL A 9 -1.45 -16.23 -22.28
C VAL A 9 -1.64 -15.63 -23.67
N ARG A 10 -2.46 -14.57 -23.81
CA ARG A 10 -2.60 -13.85 -25.08
C ARG A 10 -1.29 -13.18 -25.50
N ASP A 11 -0.57 -12.64 -24.53
CA ASP A 11 0.68 -11.92 -24.75
C ASP A 11 1.88 -12.87 -24.90
N GLY A 12 1.67 -14.19 -24.86
CA GLY A 12 2.71 -15.20 -25.07
C GLY A 12 3.70 -15.33 -23.90
N LEU A 13 3.46 -14.64 -22.78
CA LEU A 13 4.34 -14.64 -21.61
C LEU A 13 4.17 -15.91 -20.75
N VAL A 14 3.02 -16.58 -20.88
CA VAL A 14 2.68 -17.80 -20.16
C VAL A 14 1.91 -18.74 -21.10
N GLU A 15 2.10 -20.04 -20.98
CA GLU A 15 1.36 -21.05 -21.76
C GLU A 15 0.61 -22.04 -20.86
N ILE A 16 -0.44 -22.68 -21.40
CA ILE A 16 -1.19 -23.72 -20.68
C ILE A 16 -0.53 -25.07 -20.97
N VAL A 17 0.13 -25.64 -19.96
CA VAL A 17 0.87 -26.92 -20.07
C VAL A 17 0.06 -28.13 -19.62
N GLY A 18 -1.20 -27.92 -19.20
CA GLY A 18 -2.10 -29.03 -18.91
C GLY A 18 -3.38 -28.62 -18.19
N VAL A 19 -4.24 -29.62 -18.01
CA VAL A 19 -5.47 -29.51 -17.23
C VAL A 19 -5.43 -30.59 -16.16
N GLU A 20 -5.63 -30.21 -14.90
CA GLU A 20 -5.79 -31.16 -13.79
C GLU A 20 -7.28 -31.43 -13.55
N PRO A 21 -7.73 -32.69 -13.63
CA PRO A 21 -9.05 -33.08 -13.20
C PRO A 21 -9.16 -32.96 -11.67
N GLY A 22 -10.23 -32.32 -11.19
CA GLY A 22 -10.58 -32.26 -9.77
C GLY A 22 -12.10 -32.39 -9.58
N GLY A 23 -12.58 -32.46 -8.34
CA GLY A 23 -14.01 -32.56 -8.01
C GLY A 23 -14.85 -31.30 -8.33
N GLY A 24 -14.36 -30.42 -9.21
CA GLY A 24 -14.95 -29.15 -9.64
C GLY A 24 -14.39 -28.76 -11.01
N PRO A 25 -14.59 -27.52 -11.51
CA PRO A 25 -14.15 -27.12 -12.84
C PRO A 25 -12.64 -27.30 -13.04
N ASP A 26 -12.29 -27.80 -14.23
CA ASP A 26 -10.94 -28.09 -14.71
C ASP A 26 -9.92 -26.98 -14.34
N ARG A 27 -8.87 -27.36 -13.62
CA ARG A 27 -7.79 -26.44 -13.24
C ARG A 27 -6.72 -26.43 -14.33
N LYS A 28 -6.58 -25.31 -15.02
CA LYS A 28 -5.50 -25.09 -16.00
C LYS A 28 -4.17 -24.89 -15.28
N ARG A 29 -3.15 -25.66 -15.65
CA ARG A 29 -1.75 -25.45 -15.25
C ARG A 29 -1.05 -24.56 -16.25
N TYR A 30 -0.28 -23.60 -15.74
CA TYR A 30 0.41 -22.60 -16.52
C TYR A 30 1.92 -22.73 -16.34
N ALA A 31 2.70 -22.51 -17.39
CA ALA A 31 4.16 -22.38 -17.34
C ALA A 31 4.59 -21.05 -17.98
N ILE A 32 5.61 -20.42 -17.42
CA ILE A 32 6.19 -19.20 -17.99
C ILE A 32 6.99 -19.56 -19.26
N THR A 33 6.88 -18.74 -20.30
CA THR A 33 7.65 -18.90 -21.54
C THR A 33 9.00 -18.19 -21.42
N GLN A 34 9.91 -18.38 -22.39
CA GLN A 34 11.17 -17.65 -22.41
C GLN A 34 10.97 -16.13 -22.56
N ASP A 35 9.96 -15.73 -23.33
CA ASP A 35 9.57 -14.32 -23.48
C ASP A 35 9.01 -13.79 -22.16
N GLY A 36 8.23 -14.60 -21.43
CA GLY A 36 7.76 -14.30 -20.08
C GLY A 36 8.88 -14.12 -19.06
N VAL A 37 9.93 -14.95 -19.12
CA VAL A 37 11.13 -14.79 -18.27
C VAL A 37 11.84 -13.48 -18.59
N THR A 38 12.03 -13.18 -19.88
CA THR A 38 12.69 -11.93 -20.31
C THR A 38 11.90 -10.69 -19.89
N ASP A 39 10.57 -10.75 -19.98
CA ASP A 39 9.70 -9.66 -19.55
C ASP A 39 9.69 -9.48 -18.03
N LEU A 40 9.65 -10.59 -17.28
CA LEU A 40 9.78 -10.58 -15.83
C LEU A 40 11.12 -9.98 -15.38
N ASP A 41 12.23 -10.38 -16.02
CA ASP A 41 13.56 -9.84 -15.74
C ASP A 41 13.63 -8.33 -16.02
N ARG A 42 12.99 -7.88 -17.11
CA ARG A 42 12.88 -6.45 -17.41
C ARG A 42 12.08 -5.72 -16.34
N TRP A 43 10.91 -6.24 -15.98
CA TRP A 43 10.05 -5.62 -14.97
C TRP A 43 10.71 -5.55 -13.59
N LEU A 44 11.43 -6.61 -13.18
CA LEU A 44 12.19 -6.61 -11.92
C LEU A 44 13.39 -5.65 -11.93
N ALA A 45 13.93 -5.33 -13.10
CA ALA A 45 15.04 -4.37 -13.26
C ALA A 45 14.56 -2.91 -13.38
N GLU A 46 13.27 -2.68 -13.61
CA GLU A 46 12.68 -1.35 -13.71
C GLU A 46 12.42 -0.78 -12.31
N PRO A 47 13.06 0.33 -11.92
CA PRO A 47 12.83 0.94 -10.62
C PRO A 47 11.45 1.59 -10.57
N GLU A 48 10.71 1.35 -9.49
CA GLU A 48 9.45 2.03 -9.21
C GLU A 48 9.69 3.46 -8.72
N ASP A 49 8.94 4.42 -9.25
CA ASP A 49 8.97 5.79 -8.75
C ASP A 49 8.42 5.85 -7.31
N PRO A 50 8.99 6.71 -6.44
CA PRO A 50 8.45 6.91 -5.10
C PRO A 50 7.00 7.40 -5.23
N GLN A 51 6.02 6.68 -4.66
CA GLN A 51 4.61 7.04 -4.78
C GLN A 51 4.26 8.23 -3.87
N PRO A 52 3.96 9.45 -4.39
CA PRO A 52 3.60 10.60 -3.55
C PRO A 52 2.17 10.53 -2.98
N GLN A 53 1.32 9.60 -3.43
CA GLN A 53 -0.13 9.79 -3.39
C GLN A 53 -0.75 9.70 -1.99
N LEU A 54 -0.24 8.90 -1.06
CA LEU A 54 -0.90 8.73 0.26
C LEU A 54 -0.82 10.00 1.13
N GLN A 55 0.33 10.68 1.09
CA GLN A 55 0.58 11.91 1.86
C GLN A 55 -0.35 13.04 1.43
N THR A 56 -0.72 13.10 0.15
CA THR A 56 -1.60 14.17 -0.36
C THR A 56 -2.99 14.17 0.31
N VAL A 57 -3.53 13.01 0.67
CA VAL A 57 -4.88 12.92 1.25
C VAL A 57 -4.90 13.33 2.72
N LEU A 58 -3.94 12.87 3.53
CA LEU A 58 -3.85 13.26 4.94
C LEU A 58 -3.56 14.75 5.07
N PHE A 59 -2.60 15.26 4.29
CA PHE A 59 -2.29 16.68 4.21
C PHE A 59 -3.51 17.51 3.83
N THR A 60 -4.22 17.14 2.75
CA THR A 60 -5.42 17.85 2.30
C THR A 60 -6.49 17.91 3.40
N LYS A 61 -6.70 16.82 4.14
CA LYS A 61 -7.67 16.79 5.24
C LYS A 61 -7.27 17.69 6.41
N VAL A 62 -5.97 17.75 6.74
CA VAL A 62 -5.45 18.68 7.77
C VAL A 62 -5.70 20.12 7.33
N MET A 63 -5.29 20.49 6.12
CA MET A 63 -5.49 21.85 5.61
C MET A 63 -6.97 22.24 5.53
N LEU A 64 -7.83 21.35 5.04
CA LEU A 64 -9.28 21.60 5.02
C LEU A 64 -9.88 21.74 6.42
N ALA A 65 -9.39 20.99 7.41
CA ALA A 65 -9.84 21.17 8.79
C ALA A 65 -9.47 22.57 9.30
N LEU A 66 -8.22 23.01 9.08
CA LEU A 66 -7.74 24.34 9.46
C LEU A 66 -8.52 25.46 8.77
N THR A 67 -8.61 25.45 7.42
CA THR A 67 -9.28 26.51 6.65
C THR A 67 -10.79 26.59 6.92
N SER A 68 -11.41 25.50 7.38
CA SER A 68 -12.84 25.46 7.71
C SER A 68 -13.14 25.72 9.19
N GLY A 69 -12.14 26.07 10.01
CA GLY A 69 -12.30 26.30 11.45
C GLY A 69 -12.66 25.04 12.24
N ARG A 70 -12.37 23.85 11.70
CA ARG A 70 -12.59 22.56 12.35
C ARG A 70 -11.31 22.08 13.04
N SER A 71 -11.45 21.20 14.02
CA SER A 71 -10.29 20.67 14.76
C SER A 71 -9.47 19.71 13.90
N ALA A 72 -8.32 20.17 13.40
CA ALA A 72 -7.31 19.32 12.77
C ALA A 72 -6.64 18.38 13.78
N GLU A 73 -6.53 18.80 15.05
CA GLU A 73 -6.01 17.99 16.17
C GLU A 73 -6.85 16.72 16.37
N SER A 74 -8.17 16.86 16.49
CA SER A 74 -9.08 15.72 16.63
C SER A 74 -9.01 14.76 15.44
N PHE A 75 -8.83 15.29 14.23
CA PHE A 75 -8.62 14.47 13.04
C PHE A 75 -7.31 13.66 13.12
N LEU A 76 -6.19 14.32 13.47
CA LEU A 76 -4.89 13.66 13.59
C LEU A 76 -4.87 12.63 14.72
N ASP A 77 -5.54 12.88 15.84
CA ASP A 77 -5.67 11.91 16.94
C ASP A 77 -6.41 10.65 16.50
N ALA A 78 -7.57 10.81 15.87
CA ALA A 78 -8.32 9.67 15.32
C ALA A 78 -7.50 8.92 14.25
N GLN A 79 -6.69 9.63 13.46
CA GLN A 79 -5.82 9.02 12.48
C GLN A 79 -4.67 8.25 13.14
N ARG A 80 -4.07 8.79 14.20
CA ARG A 80 -3.01 8.13 14.99
C ARG A 80 -3.52 6.83 15.59
N GLU A 81 -4.71 6.84 16.19
CA GLU A 81 -5.33 5.64 16.77
C GLU A 81 -5.50 4.52 15.75
N ARG A 82 -5.97 4.85 14.54
CA ARG A 82 -6.13 3.88 13.45
C ARG A 82 -4.80 3.31 12.99
N HIS A 83 -3.77 4.12 12.83
CA HIS A 83 -2.44 3.64 12.44
C HIS A 83 -1.81 2.78 13.53
N MET A 84 -1.96 3.16 14.80
CA MET A 84 -1.49 2.33 15.93
C MET A 84 -2.20 0.99 15.99
N ALA A 85 -3.50 0.94 15.67
CA ALA A 85 -4.25 -0.32 15.57
C ALA A 85 -3.73 -1.18 14.41
N ALA A 86 -3.54 -0.60 13.23
CA ALA A 86 -2.97 -1.29 12.07
C ALA A 86 -1.57 -1.84 12.36
N MET A 87 -0.71 -1.05 13.00
CA MET A 87 0.65 -1.46 13.40
C MET A 87 0.63 -2.69 14.31
N ARG A 88 -0.28 -2.74 15.30
CA ARG A 88 -0.45 -3.92 16.16
C ARG A 88 -0.87 -5.16 15.37
N THR A 89 -1.83 -5.02 14.47
CA THR A 89 -2.29 -6.12 13.60
C THR A 89 -1.16 -6.64 12.72
N LEU A 90 -0.40 -5.74 12.09
CA LEU A 90 0.72 -6.11 11.21
C LEU A 90 1.89 -6.72 11.99
N THR A 91 2.14 -6.27 13.21
CA THR A 91 3.17 -6.84 14.09
C THR A 91 2.85 -8.28 14.45
N LEU A 92 1.57 -8.58 14.74
CA LEU A 92 1.10 -9.94 14.97
C LEU A 92 1.20 -10.79 13.70
N ALA A 93 0.71 -10.26 12.56
CA ALA A 93 0.78 -10.96 11.27
C ALA A 93 2.22 -11.31 10.86
N ARG A 94 3.16 -10.39 11.09
CA ARG A 94 4.59 -10.62 10.85
C ARG A 94 5.15 -11.75 11.72
N ARG A 95 4.78 -11.76 13.01
CA ARG A 95 5.24 -12.76 13.99
C ARG A 95 4.68 -14.15 13.72
N GLU A 96 3.44 -14.21 13.23
CA GLU A 96 2.71 -15.44 12.93
C GLU A 96 2.81 -15.84 11.44
N ALA A 97 3.67 -15.16 10.68
CA ALA A 97 3.81 -15.37 9.25
C ALA A 97 4.19 -16.82 8.92
N PRO A 98 3.44 -17.51 8.04
CA PRO A 98 3.69 -18.91 7.69
C PRO A 98 4.90 -19.09 6.77
N SER A 99 5.42 -18.00 6.18
CA SER A 99 6.61 -18.01 5.34
C SER A 99 7.44 -16.72 5.51
N SER A 100 8.69 -16.76 5.05
CA SER A 100 9.56 -15.57 5.01
C SER A 100 9.03 -14.50 4.05
N GLN A 101 8.33 -14.89 2.98
CA GLN A 101 7.70 -13.97 2.03
C GLN A 101 6.57 -13.19 2.70
N ASP A 102 5.73 -13.88 3.48
CA ASP A 102 4.64 -13.23 4.23
C ASP A 102 5.18 -12.29 5.32
N SER A 103 6.26 -12.69 5.99
CA SER A 103 6.92 -11.85 6.99
C SER A 103 7.51 -10.58 6.36
N LEU A 104 8.14 -10.71 5.19
CA LEU A 104 8.70 -9.58 4.44
C LEU A 104 7.62 -8.62 3.94
N LEU A 105 6.48 -9.14 3.49
CA LEU A 105 5.33 -8.31 3.10
C LEU A 105 4.78 -7.53 4.31
N ALA A 106 4.68 -8.16 5.48
CA ALA A 106 4.25 -7.50 6.70
C ALA A 106 5.25 -6.41 7.14
N ASP A 107 6.56 -6.64 7.00
CA ASP A 107 7.60 -5.63 7.25
C ASP A 107 7.45 -4.41 6.33
N TYR A 108 7.23 -4.63 5.03
CA TYR A 108 6.98 -3.54 4.09
C TYR A 108 5.79 -2.65 4.50
N GLN A 109 4.69 -3.27 4.94
CA GLN A 109 3.50 -2.56 5.41
C GLN A 109 3.75 -1.83 6.72
N LEU A 110 4.51 -2.42 7.65
CA LEU A 110 4.90 -1.78 8.90
C LEU A 110 5.69 -0.49 8.67
N PHE A 111 6.66 -0.49 7.75
CA PHE A 111 7.45 0.71 7.46
C PHE A 111 6.61 1.87 6.93
N HIS A 112 5.55 1.58 6.16
CA HIS A 112 4.63 2.61 5.70
C HIS A 112 3.80 3.18 6.86
N ILE A 113 3.27 2.33 7.74
CA ILE A 113 2.54 2.78 8.93
C ILE A 113 3.43 3.60 9.87
N GLU A 114 4.69 3.22 10.02
CA GLU A 114 5.67 4.00 10.79
C GLU A 114 5.94 5.37 10.17
N ALA A 115 6.09 5.45 8.85
CA ALA A 115 6.27 6.71 8.14
C ALA A 115 5.04 7.61 8.31
N ASP A 116 3.83 7.07 8.20
CA ASP A 116 2.59 7.80 8.40
C ASP A 116 2.45 8.31 9.85
N LEU A 117 2.78 7.49 10.85
CA LEU A 117 2.79 7.91 12.26
C LEU A 117 3.77 9.05 12.51
N ARG A 118 4.99 8.97 11.97
CA ARG A 118 5.99 10.05 12.06
C ARG A 118 5.47 11.34 11.43
N TRP A 119 4.80 11.23 10.28
CA TRP A 119 4.19 12.39 9.63
C TRP A 119 3.06 13.00 10.46
N ILE A 120 2.18 12.16 11.04
CA ILE A 120 1.07 12.60 11.90
C ILE A 120 1.61 13.37 13.11
N ASP A 121 2.64 12.86 13.77
CA ASP A 121 3.25 13.52 14.92
C ASP A 121 3.94 14.83 14.51
N HIS A 122 4.61 14.85 13.35
CA HIS A 122 5.21 16.07 12.81
C HIS A 122 4.17 17.13 12.44
N ALA A 123 3.05 16.74 11.84
CA ALA A 123 1.95 17.63 11.49
C ALA A 123 1.26 18.18 12.75
N ALA A 124 1.01 17.33 13.74
CA ALA A 124 0.40 17.73 15.02
C ALA A 124 1.22 18.82 15.73
N ALA A 125 2.56 18.66 15.77
CA ALA A 125 3.47 19.64 16.36
C ALA A 125 3.48 21.00 15.64
N ARG A 126 2.99 21.07 14.40
CA ARG A 126 2.99 22.28 13.56
C ARG A 126 1.60 22.90 13.41
N LEU A 127 0.56 22.30 13.98
CA LEU A 127 -0.81 22.77 13.78
C LEU A 127 -1.02 24.22 14.19
N ALA A 128 -0.42 24.67 15.30
CA ALA A 128 -0.56 26.05 15.76
C ALA A 128 -0.01 27.05 14.73
N ALA A 129 1.23 26.84 14.27
CA ALA A 129 1.85 27.68 13.25
C ALA A 129 1.07 27.67 11.93
N LEU A 130 0.60 26.49 11.50
CA LEU A 130 -0.22 26.36 10.29
C LEU A 130 -1.57 27.06 10.44
N ALA A 131 -2.18 27.02 11.61
CA ALA A 131 -3.45 27.69 11.87
C ALA A 131 -3.30 29.22 11.82
N ASP A 132 -2.20 29.77 12.37
CA ASP A 132 -1.90 31.20 12.31
C ASP A 132 -1.70 31.66 10.86
N GLU A 133 -0.89 30.93 10.07
CA GLU A 133 -0.66 31.22 8.65
C GLU A 133 -1.95 31.14 7.81
N THR A 134 -2.81 30.16 8.08
CA THR A 134 -4.06 29.95 7.33
C THR A 134 -5.17 30.92 7.77
N GLY A 135 -5.11 31.40 9.02
CA GLY A 135 -6.05 32.38 9.57
C GLY A 135 -5.84 33.79 9.05
N ASP A 136 -4.61 34.16 8.67
CA ASP A 136 -4.28 35.46 8.07
C ASP A 136 -4.77 35.59 6.60
N GLU A 137 -5.13 34.49 5.94
CA GLU A 137 -5.64 34.47 4.56
C GLU A 137 -7.17 34.65 4.43
N LEU A 138 -7.91 34.74 5.55
CA LEU A 138 -9.38 34.91 5.60
C LEU A 138 -9.81 36.26 6.19
#